data_AF-A0A453CW99-F1
#
_entry.id   AF-A0A453CW99-F1
#
_cell.length_a   1.000
_cell.length_b   1.000
_cell.length_c   1.000
_cell.angle_alpha   90.00
_cell.angle_beta   90.00
_cell.angle_gamma   90.00
#
_symmetry.space_group_name_H-M   'P 1'
#
loop_
_entity.id
_entity.type
_entity.pdbx_description
1 polymer ?
#
loop_
_entity_poly.entity_id
_entity_poly.type
_entity_poly.pdbx_seq_one_letter_code
_entity_poly.pdbx_strand_id
1 'polypeptide(L)'
;MPPSYPSHHPPYFSLGVQWLDSVKVSTLCHMLDSIWAQQSGQEVIFEWVQWLQSSTLSHLGFDGGIIIRKSDSTMASVDARVIGEILSVEDVVQQLISYDEEQCLETFRRGLHVCTICFSEHPGIDFVELPCRHYYCWRCMETYSKLHVKEGSVLKLVCPDDKCGCSIPPKLLKKLLGDAGFERWERLVFQKTLDSRADVAYCPRCETACLADEDSAQCSNCLFTFCARCRNRRHVGERCMTPEEKLISVQEREKARNLSKGNAGRKVSASDIFSIKEILRSSVMCPHCGFAISRVSGCDQMLCRNCEKSFCYACGKPSSQGHTSEQCKIDREKLRVKVEVNDVVRNMQKELKLALSRAHPCPGCRQPNFKVGNNNHIFCETCRVHYCALCHTVVRKSKEHYGPRGCKQHTVDPDFV
;
A
#
# COMPACT_ATOMS: atom_id res chain seq x y z
N MET A 1 -14.51 60.07 -12.97
CA MET A 1 -15.72 60.73 -12.44
C MET A 1 -15.79 62.15 -12.97
N PRO A 2 -16.93 62.63 -13.49
CA PRO A 2 -17.08 64.05 -13.81
C PRO A 2 -17.14 64.88 -12.51
N PRO A 3 -16.66 66.13 -12.50
CA PRO A 3 -16.68 67.01 -11.32
C PRO A 3 -18.08 67.33 -10.78
N SER A 4 -19.11 67.13 -11.60
CA SER A 4 -20.50 67.49 -11.32
C SER A 4 -21.38 66.29 -10.93
N TYR A 5 -20.77 65.13 -10.67
CA TYR A 5 -21.45 63.97 -10.09
C TYR A 5 -21.66 64.14 -8.58
N PRO A 6 -22.80 63.69 -8.00
CA PRO A 6 -23.96 63.09 -8.66
C PRO A 6 -25.03 64.12 -9.11
N SER A 7 -24.76 65.41 -9.00
CA SER A 7 -25.79 66.45 -9.19
C SER A 7 -26.27 66.63 -10.63
N HIS A 8 -25.38 66.49 -11.62
CA HIS A 8 -25.70 66.83 -13.02
C HIS A 8 -25.25 65.80 -14.06
N HIS A 9 -24.12 65.10 -13.84
CA HIS A 9 -23.58 64.17 -14.84
C HIS A 9 -23.31 62.79 -14.24
N PRO A 10 -23.60 61.70 -14.99
CA PRO A 10 -23.30 60.35 -14.55
C PRO A 10 -21.79 60.04 -14.60
N PRO A 11 -21.31 59.01 -13.88
CA PRO A 11 -19.94 58.52 -14.04
C PRO A 11 -19.65 58.09 -15.49
N TYR A 12 -18.43 58.35 -15.97
CA TYR A 12 -17.95 57.78 -17.22
C TYR A 12 -17.69 56.28 -17.04
N PHE A 13 -18.20 55.45 -17.94
CA PHE A 13 -17.99 54.01 -17.93
C PHE A 13 -17.80 53.47 -19.35
N SER A 14 -17.16 52.31 -19.42
CA SER A 14 -17.05 51.46 -20.61
C SER A 14 -17.34 50.03 -20.21
N LEU A 15 -18.02 49.27 -21.06
CA LEU A 15 -18.29 47.85 -20.82
C LEU A 15 -17.50 47.01 -21.83
N GLY A 16 -16.79 46.02 -21.32
CA GLY A 16 -16.07 45.06 -22.14
C GLY A 16 -16.41 43.63 -21.76
N VAL A 17 -16.84 42.85 -22.75
CA VAL A 17 -17.23 41.46 -22.57
C VAL A 17 -16.69 40.67 -23.77
N GLN A 18 -15.89 39.63 -23.49
CA GLN A 18 -15.19 38.87 -24.53
C GLN A 18 -16.05 37.76 -25.16
N TRP A 19 -17.19 37.44 -24.54
CA TRP A 19 -18.06 36.32 -24.91
C TRP A 19 -19.45 36.74 -25.41
N LEU A 20 -19.81 38.03 -25.27
CA LEU A 20 -21.13 38.54 -25.58
C LEU A 20 -21.08 39.44 -26.82
N ASP A 21 -22.10 39.33 -27.67
CA ASP A 21 -22.24 40.17 -28.85
C ASP A 21 -22.30 41.67 -28.50
N SER A 22 -21.65 42.51 -29.31
CA SER A 22 -21.53 43.95 -29.07
C SER A 22 -22.88 44.69 -29.06
N VAL A 23 -23.90 44.18 -29.77
CA VAL A 23 -25.28 44.70 -29.71
C VAL A 23 -25.89 44.42 -28.34
N LYS A 24 -25.68 43.22 -27.79
CA LYS A 24 -26.15 42.87 -26.44
C LYS A 24 -25.39 43.62 -25.35
N VAL A 25 -24.10 43.91 -25.53
CA VAL A 25 -23.39 44.79 -24.59
C VAL A 25 -23.93 46.22 -24.68
N SER A 26 -24.32 46.69 -25.87
CA SER A 26 -24.94 48.01 -26.07
C SER A 26 -26.28 48.12 -25.31
N THR A 27 -27.09 47.05 -25.25
CA THR A 27 -28.32 47.07 -24.45
C THR A 27 -28.02 47.21 -22.95
N LEU A 28 -26.89 46.68 -22.45
CA LEU A 28 -26.45 46.90 -21.07
C LEU A 28 -26.06 48.37 -20.84
N CYS A 29 -25.33 49.00 -21.77
CA CYS A 29 -24.99 50.43 -21.68
C CYS A 29 -26.26 51.30 -21.55
N HIS A 30 -27.27 51.05 -22.38
CA HIS A 30 -28.55 51.75 -22.32
C HIS A 30 -29.31 51.50 -21.01
N MET A 31 -29.22 50.29 -20.45
CA MET A 31 -29.84 50.00 -19.18
C MET A 31 -29.16 50.74 -18.02
N LEU A 32 -27.83 50.84 -18.00
CA LEU A 32 -27.12 51.65 -17.00
C LEU A 32 -27.50 53.13 -17.09
N ASP A 33 -27.65 53.67 -18.30
CA ASP A 33 -28.17 55.03 -18.50
C ASP A 33 -29.60 55.20 -17.98
N SER A 34 -30.46 54.20 -18.19
CA SER A 34 -31.83 54.19 -17.66
C SER A 34 -31.85 54.18 -16.13
N ILE A 35 -30.98 53.39 -15.49
CA ILE A 35 -30.86 53.37 -14.02
C ILE A 35 -30.48 54.76 -13.51
N TRP A 36 -29.51 55.43 -14.16
CA TRP A 36 -29.15 56.81 -13.82
C TRP A 36 -30.32 57.79 -13.99
N ALA A 37 -31.02 57.71 -15.12
CA ALA A 37 -32.14 58.61 -15.42
C ALA A 37 -33.29 58.48 -14.40
N GLN A 38 -33.48 57.31 -13.80
CA GLN A 38 -34.50 57.07 -12.77
C GLN A 38 -34.13 57.65 -11.40
N GLN A 39 -32.86 57.93 -11.13
CA GLN A 39 -32.36 58.43 -9.84
C GLN A 39 -31.44 59.64 -9.96
N SER A 40 -31.81 60.59 -10.83
CA SER A 40 -31.03 61.81 -11.09
C SER A 40 -30.75 62.59 -9.80
N GLY A 41 -29.48 62.93 -9.54
CA GLY A 41 -29.06 63.65 -8.33
C GLY A 41 -28.60 62.75 -7.18
N GLN A 42 -28.66 61.43 -7.34
CA GLN A 42 -28.22 60.44 -6.34
C GLN A 42 -27.01 59.63 -6.82
N GLU A 43 -26.32 58.98 -5.88
CA GLU A 43 -25.19 58.11 -6.21
C GLU A 43 -25.68 56.82 -6.90
N VAL A 44 -25.07 56.47 -8.04
CA VAL A 44 -25.58 55.43 -8.96
C VAL A 44 -24.66 54.20 -9.06
N ILE A 45 -23.41 54.32 -8.62
CA ILE A 45 -22.36 53.30 -8.86
C ILE A 45 -22.73 51.94 -8.23
N PHE A 46 -23.21 51.95 -6.98
CA PHE A 46 -23.57 50.72 -6.28
C PHE A 46 -24.75 50.02 -6.98
N GLU A 47 -25.77 50.78 -7.36
CA GLU A 47 -26.93 50.25 -8.10
C GLU A 47 -26.53 49.68 -9.47
N TRP A 48 -25.63 50.35 -10.20
CA TRP A 48 -25.07 49.81 -11.44
C TRP A 48 -24.37 48.47 -11.21
N VAL A 49 -23.50 48.36 -10.21
CA VAL A 49 -22.77 47.12 -9.90
C VAL A 49 -23.73 46.01 -9.47
N GLN A 50 -24.67 46.31 -8.58
CA GLN A 50 -25.65 45.35 -8.09
C GLN A 50 -26.55 44.84 -9.21
N TRP A 51 -27.03 45.73 -10.08
CA TRP A 51 -27.84 45.35 -11.23
C TRP A 51 -27.04 44.47 -12.21
N LEU A 52 -25.79 44.86 -12.50
CA LEU A 52 -24.92 44.05 -13.38
C LEU A 52 -24.68 42.64 -12.82
N GLN A 53 -24.57 42.49 -11.51
CA GLN A 53 -24.37 41.18 -10.87
C GLN A 53 -25.64 40.32 -10.83
N SER A 54 -26.79 40.92 -10.53
CA SER A 54 -28.02 40.18 -10.22
C SER A 54 -28.99 40.03 -11.40
N SER A 55 -28.94 40.94 -12.36
CA SER A 55 -30.00 41.13 -13.36
C SER A 55 -29.51 41.11 -14.82
N THR A 56 -28.20 41.09 -15.06
CA THR A 56 -27.65 41.06 -16.44
C THR A 56 -28.13 39.84 -17.22
N LEU A 57 -28.06 38.64 -16.63
CA LEU A 57 -28.39 37.41 -17.35
C LEU A 57 -29.88 37.34 -17.72
N SER A 58 -30.77 37.69 -16.78
CA SER A 58 -32.21 37.74 -17.04
C SER A 58 -32.56 38.82 -18.07
N HIS A 59 -31.93 40.00 -18.00
CA HIS A 59 -32.10 41.06 -18.98
C HIS A 59 -31.67 40.65 -20.39
N LEU A 60 -30.62 39.84 -20.51
CA LEU A 60 -30.12 39.30 -21.78
C LEU A 60 -30.92 38.07 -22.27
N GLY A 61 -31.92 37.61 -21.50
CA GLY A 61 -32.74 36.44 -21.82
C GLY A 61 -32.02 35.11 -21.63
N PHE A 62 -31.04 35.04 -20.72
CA PHE A 62 -30.34 33.81 -20.33
C PHE A 62 -30.97 33.23 -19.06
N ASP A 63 -32.12 32.56 -19.20
CA ASP A 63 -32.87 31.91 -18.11
C ASP A 63 -32.63 30.39 -18.05
N GLY A 64 -32.30 29.75 -19.17
CA GLY A 64 -32.03 28.30 -19.27
C GLY A 64 -30.63 27.91 -19.78
N GLY A 65 -29.76 28.88 -20.07
CA GLY A 65 -28.40 28.64 -20.56
C GLY A 65 -27.85 29.78 -21.43
N ILE A 66 -26.53 29.75 -21.69
CA ILE A 66 -25.84 30.75 -22.51
C ILE A 66 -25.70 30.23 -23.94
N ILE A 67 -26.25 30.96 -24.92
CA ILE A 67 -26.07 30.65 -26.35
C ILE A 67 -24.93 31.52 -26.90
N ILE A 68 -23.80 30.87 -27.22
CA ILE A 68 -22.66 31.53 -27.86
C ILE A 68 -22.86 31.44 -29.37
N ARG A 69 -23.02 32.59 -30.03
CA ARG A 69 -23.16 32.68 -31.49
C ARG A 69 -21.83 33.13 -32.08
N LYS A 70 -21.53 32.68 -33.30
CA LYS A 70 -20.50 33.34 -34.11
C LYS A 70 -20.95 34.78 -34.34
N SER A 71 -20.01 35.71 -34.27
CA SER A 71 -20.26 37.10 -34.61
C SER A 71 -20.59 37.19 -36.09
N ASP A 72 -21.87 37.08 -36.43
CA ASP A 72 -22.32 37.51 -37.73
C ASP A 72 -22.10 39.02 -37.77
N SER A 73 -21.46 39.50 -38.83
CA SER A 73 -21.19 40.93 -39.05
C SER A 73 -22.51 41.68 -39.26
N THR A 74 -23.32 41.81 -38.21
CA THR A 74 -24.59 42.53 -38.26
C THR A 74 -24.31 44.02 -38.29
N MET A 75 -24.91 44.69 -39.27
CA MET A 75 -24.91 46.14 -39.49
C MET A 75 -25.74 46.88 -38.42
N ALA A 76 -25.60 46.52 -37.14
CA ALA A 76 -26.29 47.18 -36.04
C ALA A 76 -25.39 48.26 -35.43
N SER A 77 -25.98 49.38 -35.02
CA SER A 77 -25.29 50.45 -34.32
C SER A 77 -24.81 49.97 -32.95
N VAL A 78 -23.50 49.87 -32.77
CA VAL A 78 -22.87 49.53 -31.49
C VAL A 78 -22.62 50.82 -30.70
N ASP A 79 -22.94 50.81 -29.41
CA ASP A 79 -22.66 51.93 -28.50
C ASP A 79 -21.13 52.16 -28.40
N ALA A 80 -20.68 53.42 -28.51
CA ALA A 80 -19.27 53.78 -28.52
C ALA A 80 -18.52 53.42 -27.21
N ARG A 81 -19.24 53.12 -26.12
CA ARG A 81 -18.69 52.70 -24.82
C ARG A 81 -18.40 51.20 -24.74
N VAL A 82 -18.79 50.41 -25.75
CA VAL A 82 -18.48 48.98 -25.82
C VAL A 82 -17.03 48.82 -26.26
N ILE A 83 -16.22 48.13 -25.46
CA ILE A 83 -14.79 47.91 -25.72
C ILE A 83 -14.49 46.41 -25.72
N GLY A 84 -13.79 45.93 -26.74
CA GLY A 84 -13.26 44.57 -26.79
C GLY A 84 -13.69 43.80 -28.04
N GLU A 85 -12.85 42.86 -28.43
CA GLU A 85 -13.13 41.93 -29.52
C GLU A 85 -13.74 40.64 -28.96
N ILE A 86 -14.74 40.11 -29.65
CA ILE A 86 -15.36 38.82 -29.32
C ILE A 86 -14.34 37.74 -29.67
N LEU A 87 -14.00 36.89 -28.71
CA LEU A 87 -13.11 35.76 -28.93
C LEU A 87 -13.77 34.72 -29.86
N SER A 88 -12.97 33.78 -30.37
CA SER A 88 -13.54 32.66 -31.12
C SER A 88 -14.53 31.89 -30.25
N VAL A 89 -15.53 31.26 -30.88
CA VAL A 89 -16.54 30.48 -30.14
C VAL A 89 -15.86 29.39 -29.31
N GLU A 90 -14.83 28.76 -29.87
CA GLU A 90 -14.04 27.73 -29.20
C GLU A 90 -13.34 28.28 -27.94
N ASP A 91 -12.71 29.44 -28.03
CA ASP A 91 -12.03 30.08 -26.89
C ASP A 91 -13.01 30.52 -25.81
N VAL A 92 -14.15 31.10 -26.20
CA VAL A 92 -15.22 31.51 -25.27
C VAL A 92 -15.75 30.31 -24.50
N VAL A 93 -16.04 29.21 -25.19
CA VAL A 93 -16.55 27.98 -24.54
C VAL A 93 -15.53 27.48 -23.51
N GLN A 94 -14.25 27.40 -23.88
CA GLN A 94 -13.20 26.97 -22.96
C GLN A 94 -13.06 27.88 -21.74
N GLN A 95 -13.10 29.20 -21.94
CA GLN A 95 -13.03 30.16 -20.83
C GLN A 95 -14.22 30.05 -19.87
N LEU A 96 -15.44 29.93 -20.40
CA LEU A 96 -16.63 29.81 -19.56
C LEU A 96 -16.65 28.50 -18.77
N ILE A 97 -16.25 27.38 -19.38
CA ILE A 97 -16.14 26.10 -18.67
C ILE A 97 -15.06 26.19 -17.58
N SER A 98 -13.87 26.71 -17.90
CA SER A 98 -12.79 26.88 -16.92
C SER A 98 -13.23 27.78 -15.75
N TYR A 99 -13.91 28.89 -16.05
CA TYR A 99 -14.40 29.81 -15.04
C TYR A 99 -15.48 29.17 -14.16
N ASP A 100 -16.43 28.43 -14.75
CA ASP A 100 -17.47 27.72 -14.00
C ASP A 100 -16.86 26.67 -13.07
N GLU A 101 -15.92 25.85 -13.57
CA GLU A 101 -15.20 24.86 -12.77
C GLU A 101 -14.43 25.52 -11.62
N GLU A 102 -13.75 26.65 -11.88
CA GLU A 102 -13.04 27.43 -10.86
C GLU A 102 -13.99 28.01 -9.80
N GLN A 103 -15.13 28.58 -10.20
CA GLN A 103 -16.12 29.15 -9.28
C GLN A 103 -16.82 28.07 -8.46
N CYS A 104 -17.15 26.92 -9.06
CA CYS A 104 -17.67 25.77 -8.32
C CYS A 104 -16.66 25.29 -7.27
N LEU A 105 -15.39 25.17 -7.64
CA LEU A 105 -14.33 24.75 -6.72
C LEU A 105 -14.11 25.77 -5.59
N GLU A 106 -14.14 27.07 -5.90
CA GLU A 106 -13.99 28.14 -4.91
C GLU A 106 -15.18 28.16 -3.93
N THR A 107 -16.40 28.01 -4.45
CA THR A 107 -17.62 27.90 -3.65
C THR A 107 -17.56 26.67 -2.74
N PHE A 108 -17.12 25.53 -3.29
CA PHE A 108 -16.91 24.32 -2.51
C PHE A 108 -15.88 24.56 -1.40
N ARG A 109 -14.72 25.13 -1.70
CA ARG A 109 -13.66 25.40 -0.72
C ARG A 109 -14.10 26.30 0.44
N ARG A 110 -14.93 27.31 0.16
CA ARG A 110 -15.45 28.25 1.16
C ARG A 110 -16.60 27.68 1.98
N GLY A 111 -17.32 26.70 1.44
CA GLY A 111 -18.44 26.03 2.10
C GLY A 111 -18.01 25.02 3.16
N LEU A 112 -18.98 24.64 4.01
CA LEU A 112 -18.88 23.54 4.94
C LEU A 112 -19.52 22.29 4.31
N HIS A 113 -18.83 21.16 4.39
CA HIS A 113 -19.25 19.90 3.77
C HIS A 113 -19.10 18.74 4.73
N VAL A 114 -19.98 17.74 4.61
CA VAL A 114 -19.97 16.55 5.47
C VAL A 114 -19.18 15.43 4.80
N CYS A 115 -18.20 14.89 5.52
CA CYS A 115 -17.43 13.74 5.05
C CYS A 115 -18.21 12.44 5.25
N THR A 116 -18.31 11.60 4.22
CA THR A 116 -19.09 10.35 4.27
C THR A 116 -18.39 9.21 5.03
N ILE A 117 -17.11 9.38 5.41
CA ILE A 117 -16.37 8.38 6.19
C ILE A 117 -16.52 8.64 7.70
N CYS A 118 -16.31 9.88 8.15
CA CYS A 118 -16.39 10.25 9.57
C CYS A 118 -17.68 10.97 9.95
N PHE A 119 -18.58 11.24 9.01
CA PHE A 119 -19.85 11.96 9.20
C PHE A 119 -19.70 13.31 9.91
N SER A 120 -18.53 13.94 9.77
CA SER A 120 -18.19 15.23 10.39
C SER A 120 -18.15 16.33 9.33
N GLU A 121 -18.52 17.54 9.74
CA GLU A 121 -18.50 18.73 8.90
C GLU A 121 -17.11 19.39 8.91
N HIS A 122 -16.59 19.71 7.72
CA HIS A 122 -15.30 20.38 7.56
C HIS A 122 -15.38 21.42 6.42
N PRO A 123 -14.52 22.46 6.44
CA PRO A 123 -14.35 23.36 5.31
C PRO A 123 -13.94 22.60 4.05
N GLY A 124 -14.41 23.02 2.87
CA GLY A 124 -14.07 22.34 1.61
C GLY A 124 -12.57 22.34 1.28
N ILE A 125 -11.79 23.27 1.84
CA ILE A 125 -10.32 23.25 1.75
C ILE A 125 -9.68 22.01 2.40
N ASP A 126 -10.35 21.41 3.37
CA ASP A 126 -9.89 20.21 4.07
C ASP A 126 -10.38 18.94 3.38
N PHE A 127 -11.00 19.03 2.19
CA PHE A 127 -11.43 17.88 1.40
C PHE A 127 -10.46 17.55 0.28
N VAL A 128 -10.43 16.27 -0.04
CA VAL A 128 -9.69 15.69 -1.16
C VAL A 128 -10.70 15.31 -2.23
N GLU A 129 -10.53 15.87 -3.42
CA GLU A 129 -11.27 15.48 -4.61
C GLU A 129 -10.54 14.37 -5.35
N LEU A 130 -11.25 13.29 -5.64
CA LEU A 130 -10.78 12.21 -6.50
C LEU A 130 -11.22 12.43 -7.95
N PRO A 131 -10.55 11.84 -8.96
CA PRO A 131 -10.94 11.94 -10.37
C PRO A 131 -12.37 11.48 -10.67
N CYS A 132 -12.94 10.64 -9.79
CA CYS A 132 -14.34 10.20 -9.84
C CYS A 132 -15.35 11.21 -9.28
N ARG A 133 -14.92 12.42 -8.90
CA ARG A 133 -15.73 13.47 -8.24
C ARG A 133 -16.32 13.07 -6.89
N HIS A 134 -15.71 12.09 -6.21
CA HIS A 134 -15.98 11.82 -4.80
C HIS A 134 -15.04 12.63 -3.90
N TYR A 135 -15.60 13.15 -2.81
CA TYR A 135 -14.90 14.02 -1.86
C TYR A 135 -14.89 13.39 -0.48
N TYR A 136 -13.73 13.47 0.17
CA TYR A 136 -13.55 13.00 1.55
C TYR A 136 -12.63 13.95 2.30
N CYS A 137 -12.82 14.11 3.61
CA CYS A 137 -11.90 14.96 4.37
C CYS A 137 -10.48 14.37 4.38
N TRP A 138 -9.49 15.25 4.39
CA TRP A 138 -8.07 14.96 4.31
C TRP A 138 -7.64 13.93 5.34
N ARG A 139 -8.10 14.10 6.58
CA ARG A 139 -7.79 13.21 7.72
C ARG A 139 -8.24 11.78 7.46
N CYS A 140 -9.43 11.60 6.88
CA CYS A 140 -9.94 10.27 6.56
C CYS A 140 -9.12 9.62 5.45
N MET A 141 -8.85 10.35 4.37
CA MET A 141 -8.04 9.84 3.24
C MET A 141 -6.61 9.53 3.64
N GLU A 142 -6.01 10.35 4.49
CA GLU A 142 -4.68 10.12 5.06
C GLU A 142 -4.65 8.83 5.89
N THR A 143 -5.60 8.67 6.80
CA THR A 143 -5.70 7.49 7.66
C THR A 143 -5.94 6.23 6.84
N TYR A 144 -6.88 6.29 5.89
CA TYR A 144 -7.21 5.21 4.97
C TYR A 144 -5.97 4.78 4.16
N SER A 145 -5.26 5.74 3.55
CA SER A 145 -4.05 5.46 2.77
C SER A 145 -2.96 4.84 3.63
N LYS A 146 -2.69 5.41 4.82
CA LYS A 146 -1.68 4.90 5.75
C LYS A 146 -2.01 3.48 6.21
N LEU A 147 -3.28 3.16 6.44
CA LEU A 147 -3.74 1.82 6.82
C LEU A 147 -3.39 0.80 5.73
N HIS A 148 -3.75 1.06 4.47
CA HIS A 148 -3.45 0.16 3.34
C HIS A 148 -1.94 -0.09 3.16
N VAL A 149 -1.13 0.97 3.33
CA VAL A 149 0.35 0.85 3.24
C VAL A 149 0.93 0.08 4.44
N LYS A 150 0.35 0.23 5.63
CA LYS A 150 0.75 -0.51 6.83
C LYS A 150 0.42 -2.00 6.69
N GLU A 151 -0.78 -2.32 6.21
CA GLU A 151 -1.28 -3.69 6.04
C GLU A 151 -0.73 -4.41 4.80
N GLY A 152 -0.11 -3.66 3.87
CA GLY A 152 0.40 -4.22 2.61
C GLY A 152 -0.71 -4.53 1.59
N SER A 153 -1.91 -3.98 1.78
CA SER A 153 -3.08 -4.12 0.90
C SER A 153 -3.14 -3.00 -0.15
N VAL A 154 -2.00 -2.55 -0.65
CA VAL A 154 -1.85 -1.36 -1.52
C VAL A 154 -2.56 -1.45 -2.87
N LEU A 155 -2.80 -2.66 -3.39
CA LEU A 155 -3.59 -2.85 -4.62
C LEU A 155 -5.09 -2.58 -4.43
N LYS A 156 -5.55 -2.53 -3.17
CA LYS A 156 -6.94 -2.21 -2.79
C LYS A 156 -7.12 -0.74 -2.41
N LEU A 157 -6.08 0.07 -2.56
CA LEU A 157 -6.12 1.49 -2.25
C LEU A 157 -6.79 2.25 -3.39
N VAL A 158 -8.12 2.24 -3.37
CA VAL A 158 -9.01 2.86 -4.37
C VAL A 158 -9.98 3.82 -3.69
N CYS A 159 -10.88 4.43 -4.46
CA CYS A 159 -11.95 5.25 -3.92
C CYS A 159 -12.73 4.48 -2.83
N PRO A 160 -12.98 5.08 -1.65
CA PRO A 160 -13.74 4.45 -0.58
C PRO A 160 -15.20 4.12 -0.91
N ASP A 161 -15.77 4.73 -1.95
CA ASP A 161 -17.11 4.40 -2.45
C ASP A 161 -17.15 2.99 -3.06
N ASP A 162 -18.15 2.20 -2.65
CA ASP A 162 -18.25 0.77 -2.94
C ASP A 162 -18.47 0.45 -4.42
N LYS A 163 -19.04 1.40 -5.18
CA LYS A 163 -19.36 1.24 -6.61
C LYS A 163 -18.33 1.88 -7.53
N CYS A 164 -17.38 2.63 -6.98
CA CYS A 164 -16.49 3.46 -7.78
C CYS A 164 -15.23 2.70 -8.25
N GLY A 165 -14.45 2.16 -7.32
CA GLY A 165 -13.18 1.48 -7.62
C GLY A 165 -12.11 2.36 -8.29
N CYS A 166 -12.30 3.67 -8.39
CA CYS A 166 -11.36 4.59 -9.02
C CYS A 166 -10.01 4.61 -8.27
N SER A 167 -8.89 4.56 -8.99
CA SER A 167 -7.56 4.61 -8.38
C SER A 167 -7.25 6.00 -7.81
N ILE A 168 -6.60 6.05 -6.65
CA ILE A 168 -6.13 7.32 -6.09
C ILE A 168 -4.86 7.78 -6.82
N PRO A 169 -4.81 9.01 -7.37
CA PRO A 169 -3.64 9.49 -8.10
C PRO A 169 -2.34 9.48 -7.27
N PRO A 170 -1.18 9.06 -7.82
CA PRO A 170 0.08 9.00 -7.09
C PRO A 170 0.52 10.35 -6.49
N LYS A 171 0.27 11.46 -7.20
CA LYS A 171 0.56 12.82 -6.70
C LYS A 171 -0.20 13.13 -5.41
N LEU A 172 -1.43 12.67 -5.30
CA LEU A 172 -2.26 12.84 -4.11
C LEU A 172 -1.79 11.90 -2.99
N LEU A 173 -1.52 10.63 -3.30
CA LEU A 173 -0.96 9.67 -2.35
C LEU A 173 0.35 10.17 -1.72
N LYS A 174 1.24 10.78 -2.52
CA LYS A 174 2.48 11.37 -2.02
C LYS A 174 2.22 12.43 -0.95
N LYS A 175 1.22 13.30 -1.16
CA LYS A 175 0.85 14.33 -0.17
C LYS A 175 0.20 13.72 1.08
N LEU A 176 -0.63 12.68 0.94
CA LEU A 176 -1.30 12.02 2.06
C LEU A 176 -0.35 11.16 2.92
N LEU A 177 0.62 10.49 2.29
CA LEU A 177 1.51 9.54 2.96
C LEU A 177 2.83 10.18 3.44
N GLY A 178 3.24 11.29 2.83
CA GLY A 178 4.61 11.80 2.93
C GLY A 178 5.63 10.92 2.22
N ASP A 179 6.89 11.36 2.15
CA ASP A 179 7.92 10.69 1.32
C ASP A 179 8.18 9.24 1.74
N ALA A 180 8.38 8.97 3.04
CA ALA A 180 8.67 7.62 3.53
C ALA A 180 7.48 6.65 3.34
N GLY A 181 6.25 7.14 3.50
CA GLY A 181 5.04 6.34 3.27
C GLY A 181 4.82 6.05 1.79
N PHE A 182 5.10 7.03 0.94
CA PHE A 182 4.99 6.91 -0.51
C PHE A 182 6.03 5.94 -1.09
N GLU A 183 7.29 6.03 -0.68
CA GLU A 183 8.35 5.08 -1.10
C GLU A 183 7.99 3.63 -0.70
N ARG A 184 7.43 3.46 0.50
CA ARG A 184 6.93 2.15 0.94
C ARG A 184 5.77 1.67 0.06
N TRP A 185 4.83 2.55 -0.27
CA TRP A 185 3.72 2.25 -1.18
C TRP A 185 4.22 1.84 -2.57
N GLU A 186 5.14 2.59 -3.18
CA GLU A 186 5.72 2.29 -4.50
C GLU A 186 6.38 0.90 -4.51
N ARG A 187 7.21 0.61 -3.50
CA ARG A 187 7.85 -0.70 -3.36
C ARG A 187 6.83 -1.83 -3.22
N LEU A 188 5.77 -1.63 -2.43
CA LEU A 188 4.73 -2.64 -2.24
C LEU A 188 3.89 -2.84 -3.50
N VAL A 189 3.53 -1.78 -4.22
CA VAL A 189 2.79 -1.88 -5.49
C VAL A 189 3.63 -2.63 -6.51
N PHE A 190 4.91 -2.27 -6.64
CA PHE A 190 5.83 -2.96 -7.54
C PHE A 190 5.97 -4.45 -7.18
N GLN A 191 6.26 -4.75 -5.92
CA GLN A 191 6.40 -6.13 -5.45
C GLN A 191 5.12 -6.95 -5.66
N LYS A 192 3.95 -6.40 -5.30
CA LYS A 192 2.66 -7.10 -5.44
C LYS A 192 2.27 -7.29 -6.91
N THR A 193 2.60 -6.33 -7.77
CA THR A 193 2.38 -6.46 -9.21
C THR A 193 3.24 -7.59 -9.78
N LEU A 194 4.51 -7.68 -9.37
CA LEU A 194 5.37 -8.80 -9.75
C LEU A 194 4.89 -10.14 -9.20
N ASP A 195 4.52 -10.20 -7.91
CA ASP A 195 3.98 -11.40 -7.25
C ASP A 195 2.67 -11.91 -7.88
N SER A 196 1.91 -11.03 -8.56
CA SER A 196 0.66 -11.41 -9.24
C SER A 196 0.89 -12.10 -10.58
N ARG A 197 2.10 -11.98 -11.15
CA ARG A 197 2.45 -12.54 -12.44
C ARG A 197 2.96 -13.98 -12.30
N ALA A 198 2.43 -14.89 -13.13
CA ALA A 198 2.80 -16.31 -13.10
C ALA A 198 4.20 -16.58 -13.66
N ASP A 199 4.75 -15.68 -14.48
CA ASP A 199 6.06 -15.78 -15.14
C ASP A 199 7.19 -15.15 -14.31
N VAL A 200 6.93 -14.71 -13.07
CA VAL A 200 7.94 -14.10 -12.21
C VAL A 200 8.30 -15.02 -11.04
N ALA A 201 9.60 -15.29 -10.89
CA ALA A 201 10.16 -16.06 -9.78
C ALA A 201 11.31 -15.29 -9.11
N TYR A 202 11.41 -15.40 -7.78
CA TYR A 202 12.43 -14.69 -7.01
C TYR A 202 13.67 -15.55 -6.82
N CYS A 203 14.85 -14.95 -7.09
CA CYS A 203 16.12 -15.63 -6.93
C CYS A 203 16.35 -16.05 -5.46
N PRO A 204 16.62 -17.32 -5.16
CA PRO A 204 16.80 -17.79 -3.78
C PRO A 204 18.10 -17.31 -3.11
N ARG A 205 19.01 -16.66 -3.84
CA ARG A 205 20.28 -16.16 -3.31
C ARG A 205 20.28 -14.67 -2.95
N CYS A 206 19.55 -13.88 -3.73
CA CYS A 206 19.63 -12.42 -3.68
C CYS A 206 18.27 -11.73 -3.85
N GLU A 207 17.18 -12.51 -3.91
CA GLU A 207 15.80 -12.04 -3.99
C GLU A 207 15.47 -11.15 -5.20
N THR A 208 16.35 -11.10 -6.20
CA THR A 208 16.07 -10.42 -7.47
C THR A 208 14.92 -11.14 -8.20
N ALA A 209 13.93 -10.38 -8.67
CA ALA A 209 12.85 -10.90 -9.51
C ALA A 209 13.43 -11.34 -10.87
N CYS A 210 13.11 -12.57 -11.28
CA CYS A 210 13.61 -13.22 -12.48
C CYS A 210 12.41 -13.68 -13.31
N LEU A 211 12.51 -13.57 -14.64
CA LEU A 211 11.54 -14.18 -15.54
C LEU A 211 11.75 -15.69 -15.55
N ALA A 212 10.65 -16.43 -15.36
CA ALA A 212 10.61 -17.87 -15.46
C ALA A 212 10.32 -18.28 -16.91
N ASP A 213 11.15 -19.15 -17.43
CA ASP A 213 10.96 -19.88 -18.68
C ASP A 213 10.61 -21.33 -18.33
N GLU A 214 9.34 -21.68 -18.55
CA GLU A 214 8.72 -22.92 -18.05
C GLU A 214 8.93 -23.11 -16.52
N ASP A 215 9.73 -24.10 -16.15
CA ASP A 215 10.07 -24.44 -14.76
C ASP A 215 11.44 -23.91 -14.32
N SER A 216 12.13 -23.13 -15.16
CA SER A 216 13.50 -22.64 -14.94
C SER A 216 13.54 -21.11 -14.89
N ALA A 217 14.42 -20.52 -14.09
CA ALA A 217 14.68 -19.09 -14.10
C ALA A 217 16.18 -18.82 -13.92
N GLN A 218 16.70 -17.78 -14.57
CA GLN A 218 18.08 -17.34 -14.41
C GLN A 218 18.11 -15.93 -13.82
N CYS A 219 18.85 -15.77 -12.74
CA CYS A 219 19.02 -14.47 -12.12
C CYS A 219 20.00 -13.60 -12.92
N SER A 220 19.57 -12.41 -13.33
CA SER A 220 20.43 -11.43 -14.03
C SER A 220 21.52 -10.84 -13.12
N ASN A 221 21.29 -10.80 -11.81
CA ASN A 221 22.21 -10.20 -10.85
C ASN A 221 23.35 -11.16 -10.45
N CYS A 222 23.03 -12.40 -10.06
CA CYS A 222 24.04 -13.37 -9.58
C CYS A 222 24.26 -14.55 -10.52
N LEU A 223 23.64 -14.54 -11.71
CA LEU A 223 23.72 -15.59 -12.74
C LEU A 223 23.31 -16.98 -12.26
N PHE A 224 22.65 -17.08 -11.11
CA PHE A 224 22.20 -18.35 -10.57
C PHE A 224 20.97 -18.84 -11.31
N THR A 225 21.07 -20.03 -11.91
CA THR A 225 19.94 -20.72 -12.55
C THR A 225 19.25 -21.65 -11.56
N PHE A 226 17.95 -21.49 -11.41
CA PHE A 226 17.13 -22.18 -10.43
C PHE A 226 15.80 -22.66 -11.01
N CYS A 227 15.14 -23.58 -10.33
CA CYS A 227 13.78 -23.99 -10.66
C CYS A 227 12.79 -22.96 -10.14
N ALA A 228 11.93 -22.42 -11.02
CA ALA A 228 10.95 -21.38 -10.69
C ALA A 228 9.90 -21.86 -9.67
N ARG A 229 9.61 -23.17 -9.65
CA ARG A 229 8.64 -23.80 -8.74
C ARG A 229 9.19 -24.02 -7.34
N CYS A 230 10.30 -24.74 -7.21
CA CYS A 230 10.83 -25.17 -5.90
C CYS A 230 11.98 -24.32 -5.36
N ARG A 231 12.39 -23.30 -6.13
CA ARG A 231 13.47 -22.34 -5.83
C ARG A 231 14.83 -22.98 -5.48
N ASN A 232 15.11 -24.21 -5.98
CA ASN A 232 16.43 -24.85 -5.87
C ASN A 232 17.22 -24.75 -7.17
N ARG A 233 18.43 -25.33 -7.22
CA ARG A 233 19.15 -25.51 -8.49
C ARG A 233 18.22 -26.12 -9.55
N ARG A 234 18.37 -25.63 -10.79
CA ARG A 234 17.63 -26.14 -11.95
C ARG A 234 17.80 -27.67 -12.03
N HIS A 235 16.67 -28.36 -12.23
CA HIS A 235 16.60 -29.79 -12.51
C HIS A 235 15.72 -29.97 -13.75
N VAL A 236 16.08 -30.94 -14.60
CA VAL A 236 15.39 -31.22 -15.88
C VAL A 236 14.86 -32.65 -15.82
N GLY A 237 13.58 -32.85 -16.13
CA GLY A 237 12.93 -34.17 -16.12
C GLY A 237 12.62 -34.76 -14.74
N GLU A 238 13.20 -34.21 -13.66
CA GLU A 238 12.93 -34.62 -12.28
C GLU A 238 11.80 -33.78 -11.65
N ARG A 239 10.92 -34.43 -10.87
CA ARG A 239 9.91 -33.73 -10.08
C ARG A 239 10.57 -32.87 -8.99
N CYS A 240 9.97 -31.72 -8.70
CA CYS A 240 10.40 -30.89 -7.58
C CYS A 240 10.39 -31.68 -6.27
N MET A 241 11.49 -31.66 -5.53
CA MET A 241 11.50 -32.20 -4.17
C MET A 241 10.57 -31.39 -3.28
N THR A 242 9.69 -32.11 -2.59
CA THR A 242 8.81 -31.54 -1.58
C THR A 242 9.63 -31.02 -0.37
N PRO A 243 9.13 -30.04 0.38
CA PRO A 243 9.81 -29.58 1.60
C PRO A 243 10.09 -30.71 2.60
N GLU A 244 9.25 -31.74 2.64
CA GLU A 244 9.38 -32.94 3.46
C GLU A 244 10.54 -33.83 2.97
N GLU A 245 10.63 -34.10 1.67
CA GLU A 245 11.75 -34.84 1.06
C GLU A 245 13.07 -34.09 1.24
N LYS A 246 13.06 -32.75 1.16
CA LYS A 246 14.23 -31.94 1.50
C LYS A 246 14.62 -32.12 2.96
N LEU A 247 13.67 -32.10 3.89
CA LEU A 247 13.92 -32.28 5.32
C LEU A 247 14.55 -33.66 5.59
N ILE A 248 14.01 -34.71 4.98
CA ILE A 248 14.56 -36.08 5.04
C ILE A 248 15.98 -36.10 4.47
N SER A 249 16.21 -35.51 3.29
CA SER A 249 17.54 -35.48 2.67
C SER A 249 18.59 -34.72 3.50
N VAL A 250 18.18 -33.66 4.21
CA VAL A 250 19.06 -32.91 5.11
C VAL A 250 19.37 -33.74 6.36
N GLN A 251 18.35 -34.41 6.94
CA GLN A 251 18.50 -35.28 8.10
C GLN A 251 19.32 -36.55 7.80
N GLU A 252 19.15 -37.14 6.62
CA GLU A 252 19.95 -38.29 6.16
C GLU A 252 21.40 -37.89 5.90
N ARG A 253 21.64 -36.70 5.33
CA ARG A 253 22.99 -36.15 5.19
C ARG A 253 23.65 -35.84 6.53
N GLU A 254 22.88 -35.43 7.54
CA GLU A 254 23.37 -35.27 8.91
C GLU A 254 23.71 -36.63 9.55
N LYS A 255 22.84 -37.64 9.41
CA LYS A 255 23.10 -39.02 9.87
C LYS A 255 24.35 -39.60 9.21
N ALA A 256 24.50 -39.44 7.89
CA ALA A 256 25.67 -39.90 7.15
C ALA A 256 26.96 -39.15 7.57
N ARG A 257 26.86 -37.85 7.87
CA ARG A 257 27.99 -37.04 8.37
C ARG A 257 28.38 -37.37 9.81
N ASN A 258 27.43 -37.76 10.65
CA ASN A 258 27.70 -38.21 12.02
C ASN A 258 28.40 -39.59 12.05
N LEU A 259 28.27 -40.37 10.98
CA LEU A 259 28.99 -41.64 10.79
C LEU A 259 30.42 -41.42 10.25
N SER A 260 30.67 -40.38 9.46
CA SER A 260 31.99 -40.03 8.94
C SER A 260 32.66 -38.94 9.79
N LYS A 261 33.45 -39.34 10.80
CA LYS A 261 34.35 -38.42 11.51
C LYS A 261 35.34 -37.80 10.52
N GLY A 262 35.10 -36.54 10.16
CA GLY A 262 36.06 -35.71 9.42
C GLY A 262 35.57 -35.29 8.05
N ASN A 263 34.87 -34.16 7.99
CA ASN A 263 35.20 -33.09 7.05
C ASN A 263 34.36 -31.83 7.32
N ALA A 264 35.02 -30.68 7.24
CA ALA A 264 34.47 -29.34 7.45
C ALA A 264 33.55 -28.91 6.29
N GLY A 265 32.44 -29.63 6.09
CA GLY A 265 31.36 -29.23 5.20
C GLY A 265 30.44 -28.20 5.86
N ARG A 266 30.07 -27.15 5.12
CA ARG A 266 29.14 -26.07 5.48
C ARG A 266 28.01 -26.58 6.40
N LYS A 267 27.99 -26.09 7.65
CA LYS A 267 26.97 -26.36 8.67
C LYS A 267 25.61 -25.94 8.10
N VAL A 268 24.70 -26.89 7.87
CA VAL A 268 23.28 -26.56 7.71
C VAL A 268 22.78 -26.31 9.13
N SER A 269 22.16 -25.15 9.39
CA SER A 269 21.88 -24.73 10.75
C SER A 269 20.68 -25.48 11.31
N ALA A 270 20.71 -25.86 12.59
CA ALA A 270 19.53 -26.37 13.30
C ALA A 270 18.33 -25.40 13.19
N SER A 271 18.59 -24.10 13.01
CA SER A 271 17.57 -23.09 12.73
C SER A 271 16.88 -23.28 11.37
N ASP A 272 17.55 -23.81 10.35
CA ASP A 272 16.96 -24.04 9.03
C ASP A 272 15.94 -25.19 9.10
N ILE A 273 16.30 -26.26 9.81
CA ILE A 273 15.44 -27.42 10.08
C ILE A 273 14.24 -27.00 10.94
N PHE A 274 14.45 -26.17 11.96
CA PHE A 274 13.40 -25.65 12.82
C PHE A 274 12.43 -24.73 12.05
N SER A 275 12.96 -23.82 11.23
CA SER A 275 12.17 -22.91 10.40
C SER A 275 11.33 -23.67 9.36
N ILE A 276 11.90 -24.69 8.71
CA ILE A 276 11.15 -25.55 7.77
C ILE A 276 10.04 -26.31 8.50
N LYS A 277 10.31 -26.88 9.68
CA LYS A 277 9.30 -27.57 10.50
C LYS A 277 8.16 -26.64 10.94
N GLU A 278 8.47 -25.41 11.31
CA GLU A 278 7.46 -24.45 11.77
C GLU A 278 6.60 -23.93 10.61
N ILE A 279 7.22 -23.68 9.43
CA ILE A 279 6.50 -23.32 8.19
C ILE A 279 5.55 -24.44 7.79
N LEU A 280 6.01 -25.70 7.80
CA LEU A 280 5.19 -26.87 7.49
C LEU A 280 4.05 -27.11 8.49
N ARG A 281 4.22 -26.67 9.73
CA ARG A 281 3.23 -26.83 10.79
C ARG A 281 2.16 -25.73 10.77
N SER A 282 2.51 -24.53 10.33
CA SER A 282 1.68 -23.32 10.52
C SER A 282 1.22 -22.63 9.23
N SER A 283 1.65 -23.09 8.05
CA SER A 283 1.31 -22.45 6.79
C SER A 283 0.89 -23.43 5.69
N VAL A 284 -0.08 -23.00 4.88
CA VAL A 284 -0.61 -23.72 3.72
C VAL A 284 -0.37 -22.86 2.48
N MET A 285 0.21 -23.45 1.44
CA MET A 285 0.50 -22.75 0.20
C MET A 285 -0.77 -22.57 -0.62
N CYS A 286 -0.99 -21.36 -1.16
CA CYS A 286 -2.09 -21.14 -2.09
C CYS A 286 -1.90 -22.02 -3.34
N PRO A 287 -2.90 -22.81 -3.75
CA PRO A 287 -2.78 -23.69 -4.92
C PRO A 287 -2.70 -22.94 -6.26
N HIS A 288 -2.96 -21.63 -6.27
CA HIS A 288 -3.00 -20.83 -7.48
C HIS A 288 -1.73 -19.99 -7.70
N CYS A 289 -1.13 -19.46 -6.63
CA CYS A 289 0.03 -18.57 -6.73
C CYS A 289 1.21 -18.98 -5.83
N GLY A 290 1.08 -20.05 -5.04
CA GLY A 290 2.15 -20.52 -4.16
C GLY A 290 2.46 -19.59 -2.98
N PHE A 291 1.62 -18.60 -2.68
CA PHE A 291 1.81 -17.74 -1.50
C PHE A 291 1.52 -18.52 -0.22
N ALA A 292 2.43 -18.48 0.76
CA ALA A 292 2.25 -19.15 2.06
C ALA A 292 1.23 -18.40 2.92
N ILE A 293 0.23 -19.11 3.42
CA ILE A 293 -0.87 -18.54 4.20
C ILE A 293 -0.91 -19.23 5.57
N SER A 294 -0.81 -18.47 6.64
CA SER A 294 -1.00 -18.95 8.01
C SER A 294 -2.38 -18.56 8.52
N ARG A 295 -3.04 -19.47 9.26
CA ARG A 295 -4.34 -19.21 9.89
C ARG A 295 -4.16 -18.98 11.39
N VAL A 296 -4.77 -17.92 11.90
CA VAL A 296 -4.79 -17.62 13.35
C VAL A 296 -6.02 -18.27 14.02
N SER A 297 -7.19 -18.24 13.37
CA SER A 297 -8.42 -18.94 13.76
C SER A 297 -9.45 -18.90 12.60
N GLY A 298 -10.54 -19.68 12.66
CA GLY A 298 -11.68 -19.56 11.73
C GLY A 298 -11.82 -20.68 10.69
N CYS A 299 -12.70 -20.43 9.69
CA CYS A 299 -13.13 -21.40 8.67
C CYS A 299 -11.97 -21.90 7.78
N ASP A 300 -12.05 -23.15 7.31
CA ASP A 300 -11.10 -23.71 6.37
C ASP A 300 -11.27 -23.17 4.94
N GLN A 301 -12.40 -22.56 4.58
CA GLN A 301 -12.53 -21.88 3.29
C GLN A 301 -11.83 -20.52 3.33
N MET A 302 -10.64 -20.45 2.73
CA MET A 302 -9.79 -19.27 2.72
C MET A 302 -9.78 -18.61 1.35
N LEU A 303 -9.71 -17.28 1.34
CA LEU A 303 -9.45 -16.49 0.14
C LEU A 303 -7.99 -16.01 0.17
N CYS A 304 -7.23 -16.33 -0.87
CA CYS A 304 -5.83 -15.91 -0.94
C CYS A 304 -5.75 -14.39 -1.06
N ARG A 305 -5.12 -13.70 -0.11
CA ARG A 305 -4.96 -12.23 -0.17
C ARG A 305 -4.06 -11.75 -1.33
N ASN A 306 -3.30 -12.66 -1.95
CA ASN A 306 -2.41 -12.33 -3.07
C ASN A 306 -3.10 -12.45 -4.43
N CYS A 307 -3.82 -13.55 -4.69
CA CYS A 307 -4.43 -13.82 -6.00
C CYS A 307 -5.97 -13.87 -5.98
N GLU A 308 -6.58 -13.64 -4.81
CA GLU A 308 -8.03 -13.55 -4.58
C GLU A 308 -8.85 -14.79 -4.92
N LYS A 309 -8.19 -15.91 -5.21
CA LYS A 309 -8.84 -17.21 -5.43
C LYS A 309 -9.07 -17.94 -4.11
N SER A 310 -10.23 -18.58 -4.01
CA SER A 310 -10.65 -19.37 -2.85
C SER A 310 -10.03 -20.78 -2.87
N PHE A 311 -9.57 -21.23 -1.71
CA PHE A 311 -9.04 -22.57 -1.51
C PHE A 311 -9.37 -23.07 -0.09
N CYS A 312 -9.29 -24.38 0.13
CA CYS A 312 -9.46 -24.98 1.44
C CYS A 312 -8.13 -25.06 2.19
N TYR A 313 -8.06 -24.45 3.38
CA TYR A 313 -6.91 -24.47 4.28
C TYR A 313 -6.63 -25.87 4.82
N ALA A 314 -7.65 -26.69 5.07
CA ALA A 314 -7.47 -28.03 5.62
C ALA A 314 -6.76 -28.99 4.66
N CYS A 315 -6.97 -28.83 3.34
CA CYS A 315 -6.44 -29.75 2.33
C CYS A 315 -5.55 -29.08 1.26
N GLY A 316 -5.46 -27.74 1.25
CA GLY A 316 -4.66 -26.96 0.30
C GLY A 316 -5.18 -26.92 -1.14
N LYS A 317 -6.43 -27.32 -1.42
CA LYS A 317 -6.99 -27.43 -2.79
C LYS A 317 -7.92 -26.26 -3.17
N PRO A 318 -8.04 -25.92 -4.47
CA PRO A 318 -8.97 -24.90 -4.97
C PRO A 318 -10.42 -25.20 -4.57
N SER A 319 -11.19 -24.17 -4.21
CA SER A 319 -12.61 -24.34 -3.84
C SER A 319 -13.58 -24.38 -5.02
N SER A 320 -13.09 -24.34 -6.27
CA SER A 320 -13.90 -24.04 -7.44
C SER A 320 -14.88 -25.14 -7.88
N GLN A 321 -14.77 -26.39 -7.41
CA GLN A 321 -15.75 -27.44 -7.70
C GLN A 321 -15.79 -28.48 -6.58
N GLY A 322 -16.98 -28.73 -6.01
CA GLY A 322 -17.33 -30.01 -5.37
C GLY A 322 -16.36 -30.52 -4.30
N HIS A 323 -15.86 -29.65 -3.41
CA HIS A 323 -15.12 -30.11 -2.25
C HIS A 323 -16.04 -30.83 -1.26
N THR A 324 -16.24 -32.12 -1.44
CA THR A 324 -17.00 -32.94 -0.49
C THR A 324 -16.19 -33.12 0.81
N SER A 325 -16.89 -33.22 1.95
CA SER A 325 -16.26 -33.45 3.25
C SER A 325 -15.35 -34.69 3.25
N GLU A 326 -15.75 -35.73 2.52
CA GLU A 326 -14.97 -36.96 2.39
C GLU A 326 -13.68 -36.78 1.59
N GLN A 327 -13.73 -36.04 0.47
CA GLN A 327 -12.51 -35.70 -0.27
C GLN A 327 -11.56 -34.82 0.56
N CYS A 328 -12.12 -33.96 1.43
CA CYS A 328 -11.34 -33.16 2.40
C CYS A 328 -10.62 -34.02 3.42
N LYS A 329 -11.33 -34.99 3.99
CA LYS A 329 -10.75 -35.91 4.96
C LYS A 329 -9.62 -36.69 4.32
N ILE A 330 -9.84 -37.27 3.13
CA ILE A 330 -8.81 -38.04 2.43
C ILE A 330 -7.58 -37.19 2.09
N ASP A 331 -7.76 -35.98 1.56
CA ASP A 331 -6.63 -35.13 1.19
C ASP A 331 -5.90 -34.57 2.43
N ARG A 332 -6.63 -34.29 3.51
CA ARG A 332 -6.06 -33.95 4.83
C ARG A 332 -5.31 -35.13 5.45
N GLU A 333 -5.83 -36.35 5.32
CA GLU A 333 -5.19 -37.58 5.78
C GLU A 333 -3.92 -37.83 4.97
N LYS A 334 -3.92 -37.64 3.65
CA LYS A 334 -2.71 -37.71 2.80
C LYS A 334 -1.66 -36.66 3.18
N LEU A 335 -2.08 -35.48 3.63
CA LEU A 335 -1.21 -34.46 4.22
C LEU A 335 -0.69 -34.89 5.60
N ARG A 336 -1.51 -35.51 6.45
CA ARG A 336 -1.13 -35.99 7.80
C ARG A 336 -0.26 -37.25 7.81
N VAL A 337 -0.56 -38.24 6.98
CA VAL A 337 0.17 -39.52 6.85
C VAL A 337 1.57 -39.31 6.28
N LYS A 338 1.79 -38.25 5.49
CA LYS A 338 3.14 -37.80 5.10
C LYS A 338 3.92 -37.13 6.24
N VAL A 339 3.27 -36.80 7.35
CA VAL A 339 3.83 -36.13 8.54
C VAL A 339 4.00 -37.10 9.73
N GLU A 340 3.56 -38.36 9.64
CA GLU A 340 3.82 -39.37 10.68
C GLU A 340 5.26 -39.90 10.61
N VAL A 341 6.19 -39.06 11.02
CA VAL A 341 7.56 -39.41 11.41
C VAL A 341 7.51 -40.00 12.83
N ASN A 342 6.73 -41.06 13.06
CA ASN A 342 6.31 -41.42 14.41
C ASN A 342 7.38 -42.12 15.27
N ASP A 343 8.47 -42.63 14.69
CA ASP A 343 9.58 -43.21 15.47
C ASP A 343 10.80 -42.31 15.56
N VAL A 344 11.06 -41.50 14.53
CA VAL A 344 12.19 -40.54 14.54
C VAL A 344 11.84 -39.29 15.36
N VAL A 345 10.59 -38.83 15.39
CA VAL A 345 10.17 -37.70 16.26
C VAL A 345 10.21 -38.09 17.73
N ARG A 346 9.83 -39.32 18.09
CA ARG A 346 9.91 -39.80 19.48
C ARG A 346 11.35 -39.88 19.97
N ASN A 347 12.25 -40.41 19.14
CA ASN A 347 13.69 -40.45 19.44
C ASN A 347 14.32 -39.05 19.46
N MET A 348 13.95 -38.17 18.52
CA MET A 348 14.41 -36.77 18.51
C MET A 348 13.84 -35.94 19.66
N GLN A 349 12.62 -36.20 20.13
CA GLN A 349 12.08 -35.52 21.33
C GLN A 349 12.84 -35.95 22.59
N LYS A 350 13.29 -37.21 22.64
CA LYS A 350 14.14 -37.72 23.71
C LYS A 350 15.54 -37.07 23.66
N GLU A 351 16.13 -36.98 22.47
CA GLU A 351 17.41 -36.29 22.26
C GLU A 351 17.31 -34.76 22.45
N LEU A 352 16.20 -34.14 22.05
CA LEU A 352 15.95 -32.71 22.24
C LEU A 352 15.70 -32.37 23.71
N LYS A 353 15.00 -33.25 24.46
CA LYS A 353 14.90 -33.11 25.93
C LYS A 353 16.28 -33.20 26.58
N LEU A 354 17.12 -34.14 26.13
CA LEU A 354 18.49 -34.32 26.63
C LEU A 354 19.42 -33.16 26.22
N ALA A 355 19.21 -32.59 25.04
CA ALA A 355 19.94 -31.40 24.58
C ALA A 355 19.48 -30.16 25.36
N LEU A 356 18.18 -29.95 25.56
CA LEU A 356 17.65 -28.84 26.35
C LEU A 356 18.05 -28.92 27.82
N SER A 357 18.19 -30.12 28.40
CA SER A 357 18.74 -30.27 29.77
C SER A 357 20.21 -29.91 29.88
N ARG A 358 20.95 -29.91 28.76
CA ARG A 358 22.35 -29.45 28.64
C ARG A 358 22.48 -27.99 28.22
N ALA A 359 21.36 -27.28 28.03
CA ALA A 359 21.38 -25.88 27.64
C ALA A 359 21.55 -24.97 28.87
N HIS A 360 22.35 -23.92 28.71
CA HIS A 360 22.52 -22.85 29.68
C HIS A 360 21.73 -21.63 29.20
N PRO A 361 20.53 -21.35 29.74
CA PRO A 361 19.69 -20.25 29.27
C PRO A 361 20.31 -18.88 29.59
N CYS A 362 20.15 -17.93 28.65
CA CYS A 362 20.62 -16.56 28.84
C CYS A 362 19.83 -15.87 29.97
N PRO A 363 20.49 -15.17 30.91
CA PRO A 363 19.79 -14.44 31.99
C PRO A 363 18.91 -13.29 31.50
N GLY A 364 19.22 -12.69 30.34
CA GLY A 364 18.47 -11.56 29.79
C GLY A 364 17.24 -11.97 28.98
N CYS A 365 17.41 -12.86 28.01
CA CYS A 365 16.37 -13.22 27.04
C CYS A 365 15.86 -14.67 27.16
N ARG A 366 16.44 -15.46 28.08
CA ARG A 366 16.14 -16.89 28.27
C ARG A 366 16.43 -17.80 27.07
N GLN A 367 17.01 -17.28 26.01
CA GLN A 367 17.43 -18.08 24.86
C GLN A 367 18.35 -19.21 25.34
N PRO A 368 18.10 -20.47 24.97
CA PRO A 368 18.99 -21.59 25.29
C PRO A 368 20.29 -21.45 24.51
N ASN A 369 21.43 -21.52 25.19
CA ASN A 369 22.75 -21.56 24.56
C ASN A 369 23.59 -22.72 25.11
N PHE A 370 24.64 -23.09 24.40
CA PHE A 370 25.51 -24.21 24.76
C PHE A 370 26.95 -23.74 24.95
N LYS A 371 27.67 -24.40 25.85
CA LYS A 371 29.12 -24.17 26.00
C LYS A 371 29.85 -24.63 24.75
N VAL A 372 30.91 -23.91 24.39
CA VAL A 372 31.85 -24.32 23.35
C VAL A 372 33.01 -25.04 24.03
N GLY A 373 33.02 -26.38 23.91
CA GLY A 373 33.95 -27.23 24.68
C GLY A 373 33.74 -27.05 26.19
N ASN A 374 34.83 -26.86 26.93
CA ASN A 374 34.77 -26.70 28.38
C ASN A 374 34.58 -25.25 28.84
N ASN A 375 34.44 -24.29 27.94
CA ASN A 375 34.39 -22.86 28.28
C ASN A 375 33.02 -22.45 28.86
N ASN A 376 33.02 -21.99 30.11
CA ASN A 376 31.84 -21.48 30.80
C ASN A 376 31.49 -20.03 30.41
N HIS A 377 32.27 -19.37 29.55
CA HIS A 377 31.94 -18.06 29.00
C HIS A 377 31.07 -18.24 27.77
N ILE A 378 29.79 -17.90 27.88
CA ILE A 378 28.81 -18.01 26.80
C ILE A 378 28.48 -16.62 26.26
N PHE A 379 28.37 -16.49 24.95
CA PHE A 379 27.85 -15.30 24.27
C PHE A 379 26.47 -15.63 23.71
N CYS A 380 25.45 -14.87 24.10
CA CYS A 380 24.12 -14.98 23.51
C CYS A 380 24.04 -14.09 22.27
N GLU A 381 23.89 -14.68 21.09
CA GLU A 381 23.77 -13.92 19.83
C GLU A 381 22.48 -13.09 19.75
N THR A 382 21.41 -13.54 20.41
CA THR A 382 20.09 -12.90 20.36
C THR A 382 20.07 -11.55 21.06
N CYS A 383 20.58 -11.48 22.29
CA CYS A 383 20.60 -10.22 23.07
C CYS A 383 22.00 -9.61 23.18
N ARG A 384 23.01 -10.23 22.55
CA ARG A 384 24.42 -9.80 22.52
C ARG A 384 25.06 -9.66 23.91
N VAL A 385 24.68 -10.52 24.84
CA VAL A 385 25.19 -10.51 26.22
C VAL A 385 26.13 -11.69 26.45
N HIS A 386 27.25 -11.43 27.13
CA HIS A 386 28.14 -12.46 27.65
C HIS A 386 27.72 -12.87 29.06
N TYR A 387 27.71 -14.17 29.38
CA TYR A 387 27.33 -14.66 30.70
C TYR A 387 28.02 -15.99 31.03
N CYS A 388 28.01 -16.34 32.31
CA CYS A 388 28.65 -17.55 32.82
C CYS A 388 27.67 -18.73 32.85
N ALA A 389 28.09 -19.88 32.30
CA ALA A 389 27.33 -21.12 32.27
C ALA A 389 27.10 -21.74 33.67
N LEU A 390 27.94 -21.41 34.66
CA LEU A 390 27.86 -22.00 36.00
C LEU A 390 26.88 -21.26 36.92
N CYS A 391 26.92 -19.93 36.90
CA CYS A 391 26.13 -19.09 37.81
C CYS A 391 25.08 -18.24 37.09
N HIS A 392 25.03 -18.31 35.77
CA HIS A 392 24.09 -17.60 34.90
C HIS A 392 24.14 -16.07 35.03
N THR A 393 25.19 -15.51 35.62
CA THR A 393 25.36 -14.06 35.72
C THR A 393 26.01 -13.48 34.48
N VAL A 394 25.62 -12.27 34.11
CA VAL A 394 26.23 -11.51 33.01
C VAL A 394 27.70 -11.20 33.33
N VAL A 395 28.59 -11.57 32.41
CA VAL A 395 30.03 -11.35 32.50
C VAL A 395 30.39 -10.12 31.69
N ARG A 396 30.69 -9.01 32.37
CA ARG A 396 31.13 -7.77 31.71
C ARG A 396 32.62 -7.79 31.37
N LYS A 397 33.44 -8.39 32.25
CA LYS A 397 34.89 -8.57 32.06
C LYS A 397 35.30 -9.95 32.56
N SER A 398 35.89 -10.77 31.69
CA SER A 398 36.25 -12.15 32.03
C SER A 398 37.23 -12.26 33.21
N LYS A 399 38.20 -11.34 33.31
CA LYS A 399 39.20 -11.32 34.39
C LYS A 399 38.63 -11.02 35.78
N GLU A 400 37.47 -10.37 35.87
CA GLU A 400 36.82 -10.03 37.13
C GLU A 400 35.87 -11.14 37.60
N HIS A 401 35.41 -12.00 36.68
CA HIS A 401 34.47 -13.08 36.97
C HIS A 401 35.14 -14.46 37.10
N TYR A 402 36.14 -14.74 36.26
CA TYR A 402 36.85 -16.01 36.25
C TYR A 402 38.20 -15.89 36.97
N GLY A 403 38.46 -16.75 37.96
CA GLY A 403 39.69 -16.74 38.73
C GLY A 403 39.62 -17.56 40.03
N PRO A 404 40.65 -17.50 40.89
CA PRO A 404 40.74 -18.33 42.10
C PRO A 404 39.59 -18.11 43.11
N ARG A 405 39.03 -16.89 43.13
CA ARG A 405 37.89 -16.51 43.99
C ARG A 405 36.56 -16.48 43.23
N GLY A 406 36.57 -16.74 41.92
CA GLY A 406 35.42 -16.60 41.02
C GLY A 406 35.03 -17.94 40.38
N CYS A 407 34.18 -17.89 39.35
CA CYS A 407 33.80 -19.09 38.60
C CYS A 407 35.02 -19.66 37.86
N LYS A 408 35.06 -20.98 37.66
CA LYS A 408 36.08 -21.59 36.79
C LYS A 408 35.71 -21.31 35.34
N GLN A 409 36.66 -20.80 34.55
CA GLN A 409 36.42 -20.54 33.13
C GLN A 409 36.28 -21.83 32.32
N HIS A 410 37.00 -22.88 32.71
CA HIS A 410 36.98 -24.16 32.02
C HIS A 410 36.54 -25.28 32.96
N THR A 411 35.37 -25.87 32.71
CA THR A 411 34.90 -27.08 33.38
C THR A 411 34.22 -28.00 32.38
N VAL A 412 34.34 -29.30 32.60
CA VAL A 412 33.52 -30.30 31.89
C VAL A 412 32.12 -30.27 32.52
N ASP A 413 31.08 -30.42 31.71
CA ASP A 413 29.73 -30.58 32.25
C ASP A 413 29.62 -31.96 32.92
N PRO A 414 29.02 -32.08 34.11
CA PRO A 414 28.81 -33.38 34.73
C PRO A 414 27.97 -34.24 33.78
N ASP A 415 28.45 -35.46 33.52
CA ASP A 415 27.68 -36.45 32.78
C ASP A 415 26.44 -36.81 33.59
N PHE A 416 25.28 -36.33 33.14
CA PHE A 416 23.99 -36.79 33.65
C PHE A 416 23.75 -38.18 33.07
N VAL A 417 23.96 -39.21 33.91
CA VAL A 417 23.65 -40.62 33.63
C VAL A 417 22.16 -40.80 33.34
#